data_AF-A0A1G8BN51-F1
#
_entry.id   AF-A0A1G8BN51-F1
#
_cell.length_a   1.000
_cell.length_b   1.000
_cell.length_c   1.000
_cell.angle_alpha   90.00
_cell.angle_beta   90.00
_cell.angle_gamma   90.00
#
_symmetry.space_group_name_H-M   'P 1'
#
loop_
_entity.id
_entity.type
_entity.pdbx_description
1 polymer ?
#
loop_
_entity_poly.entity_id
_entity_poly.type
_entity_poly.pdbx_seq_one_letter_code
_entity_poly.pdbx_strand_id
1 'polypeptide(L)'
;MSLALANATKKEASRIRAEQLLSLQSGLTTIPDLILAASSEDSRALRRITLRQLLISQEGWGEARVHSVLSRTSSLLGLDPTSRLTVAWLIDARAGGRRLRAFADARSARVTPWTGFPYAPLPAGGGSA
;
A
#
# COMPACT_ATOMS: atom_id res chain seq x y z
N MET A 1 -5.27 -2.78 33.69
CA MET A 1 -5.79 -1.81 32.69
C MET A 1 -7.32 -1.85 32.73
N SER A 2 -8.01 -0.73 32.97
CA SER A 2 -9.47 -0.73 33.08
C SER A 2 -10.14 -0.80 31.70
N LEU A 3 -11.36 -1.38 31.62
CA LEU A 3 -12.12 -1.48 30.36
C LEU A 3 -12.40 -0.10 29.73
N ALA A 4 -12.67 0.90 30.56
CA ALA A 4 -12.89 2.28 30.11
C ALA A 4 -11.64 2.86 29.42
N LEU A 5 -10.45 2.65 30.00
CA LEU A 5 -9.19 3.10 29.42
C LEU A 5 -8.86 2.34 28.11
N ALA A 6 -9.18 1.05 28.05
CA ALA A 6 -9.05 0.26 26.82
C ALA A 6 -9.97 0.77 25.69
N ASN A 7 -11.22 1.14 26.02
CA ASN A 7 -12.15 1.71 25.04
C ASN A 7 -11.73 3.11 24.57
N ALA A 8 -11.24 3.95 25.47
CA ALA A 8 -10.73 5.28 25.14
C ALA A 8 -9.52 5.21 24.18
N THR A 9 -8.54 4.35 24.48
CA THR A 9 -7.37 4.16 23.61
C THR A 9 -7.75 3.58 22.24
N LYS A 10 -8.73 2.67 22.17
CA LYS A 10 -9.26 2.14 20.91
C LYS A 10 -9.96 3.23 20.07
N LYS A 11 -10.73 4.11 20.71
CA LYS A 11 -11.39 5.23 20.03
C LYS A 11 -10.36 6.19 19.45
N GLU A 12 -9.35 6.55 20.24
CA GLU A 12 -8.27 7.44 19.80
C GLU A 12 -7.46 6.85 18.64
N ALA A 13 -7.07 5.58 18.73
CA ALA A 13 -6.40 4.89 17.62
C ALA A 13 -7.26 4.78 16.35
N SER A 14 -8.59 4.83 16.48
CA SER A 14 -9.50 4.85 15.33
C SER A 14 -9.60 6.25 14.72
N ARG A 15 -9.61 7.29 15.55
CA ARG A 15 -9.55 8.70 15.13
C ARG A 15 -8.27 8.99 14.34
N ILE A 16 -7.10 8.65 14.90
CA ILE A 16 -5.79 8.85 14.26
C ILE A 16 -5.74 8.20 12.87
N ARG A 17 -6.26 6.98 12.73
CA ARG A 17 -6.31 6.28 11.43
C ARG A 17 -7.23 6.98 10.44
N ALA A 18 -8.40 7.44 10.88
CA ALA A 18 -9.34 8.15 10.02
C ALA A 18 -8.74 9.46 9.51
N GLU A 19 -8.09 10.24 10.39
CA GLU A 19 -7.43 11.50 10.03
C GLU A 19 -6.35 11.28 8.97
N GLN A 20 -5.49 10.27 9.12
CA GLN A 20 -4.45 9.99 8.14
C GLN A 20 -5.01 9.52 6.77
N LEU A 21 -6.11 8.76 6.77
CA LEU A 21 -6.76 8.37 5.52
C LEU A 21 -7.41 9.57 4.82
N LEU A 22 -7.98 10.52 5.57
CA LEU A 22 -8.50 11.78 5.03
C LEU A 22 -7.37 12.68 4.50
N SER A 23 -6.24 12.77 5.20
CA SER A 23 -5.05 13.47 4.69
C SER A 23 -4.54 12.85 3.39
N LEU A 24 -4.60 11.51 3.27
CA LEU A 24 -4.21 10.81 2.04
C LEU A 24 -5.18 11.11 0.90
N GLN A 25 -6.48 11.16 1.19
CA GLN A 25 -7.52 11.48 0.21
C GLN A 25 -7.43 12.92 -0.30
N SER A 26 -7.09 13.86 0.58
CA SER A 26 -6.93 15.28 0.25
C SER A 26 -5.55 15.63 -0.33
N GLY A 27 -4.67 14.63 -0.51
CA GLY A 27 -3.32 14.85 -1.03
C GLY A 27 -2.37 15.58 -0.08
N LEU A 28 -2.75 15.77 1.19
CA LEU A 28 -1.89 16.38 2.23
C LEU A 28 -0.76 15.44 2.68
N THR A 29 -0.89 14.14 2.42
CA THR A 29 0.16 13.15 2.65
C THR A 29 0.15 12.12 1.53
N THR A 30 1.28 11.44 1.33
CA THR A 30 1.39 10.35 0.37
C THR A 30 1.47 8.98 1.05
N ILE A 31 1.25 7.89 0.30
CA ILE A 31 1.45 6.54 0.85
C ILE A 31 2.89 6.34 1.39
N PRO A 32 3.96 6.73 0.69
CA PRO A 32 5.32 6.70 1.25
C PRO A 32 5.45 7.42 2.59
N ASP A 33 4.90 8.63 2.73
CA ASP A 33 4.97 9.40 3.97
C ASP A 33 4.26 8.68 5.12
N LEU A 34 3.08 8.11 4.85
CA LEU A 34 2.32 7.35 5.84
C LEU A 34 3.06 6.07 6.26
N ILE A 35 3.69 5.36 5.31
CA ILE A 35 4.52 4.18 5.61
C ILE A 35 5.71 4.56 6.49
N LEU A 36 6.36 5.69 6.18
CA LEU A 36 7.48 6.22 6.97
C LEU A 36 7.00 6.60 8.38
N ALA A 37 5.90 7.32 8.50
CA ALA A 37 5.29 7.65 9.79
C ALA A 37 4.95 6.39 10.61
N ALA A 38 4.38 5.35 9.98
CA ALA A 38 4.03 4.10 10.65
C ALA A 38 5.24 3.29 11.15
N SER A 39 6.43 3.59 10.63
CA SER A 39 7.70 2.99 11.08
C SER A 39 8.15 3.55 12.43
N SER A 40 7.74 4.78 12.78
CA SER A 40 8.01 5.38 14.07
C SER A 40 7.25 4.70 15.22
N GLU A 41 7.80 4.80 16.44
CA GLU A 41 7.22 4.23 17.66
C GLU A 41 5.88 4.91 18.03
N ASP A 42 5.76 6.21 17.80
CA ASP A 42 4.60 7.04 18.17
C ASP A 42 3.35 6.76 17.33
N SER A 43 3.51 6.10 16.19
CA SER A 43 2.45 5.92 15.19
C SER A 43 1.99 4.47 15.05
N ARG A 44 2.01 3.71 16.16
CA ARG A 44 1.53 2.31 16.20
C ARG A 44 0.10 2.14 15.71
N ALA A 45 -0.76 3.15 15.84
CA ALA A 45 -2.13 3.12 15.33
C ALA A 45 -2.17 2.92 13.80
N LEU A 46 -1.23 3.52 13.06
CA LEU A 46 -1.19 3.46 11.59
C LEU A 46 -0.88 2.06 11.08
N ARG A 47 -0.16 1.26 11.86
CA ARG A 47 0.22 -0.13 11.52
C ARG A 47 -1.01 -1.03 11.28
N ARG A 48 -2.17 -0.69 11.87
CA ARG A 48 -3.43 -1.44 11.68
C ARG A 48 -4.25 -1.00 10.47
N ILE A 49 -3.82 0.01 9.73
CA ILE A 49 -4.44 0.36 8.45
C ILE A 49 -4.18 -0.80 7.48
N THR A 50 -5.23 -1.22 6.77
CA THR A 50 -5.09 -2.24 5.72
C THR A 50 -4.54 -1.62 4.44
N LEU A 51 -3.83 -2.41 3.63
CA LEU A 51 -3.37 -1.93 2.32
C LEU A 51 -4.55 -1.56 1.42
N ARG A 52 -5.69 -2.26 1.54
CA ARG A 52 -6.95 -1.88 0.87
C ARG A 52 -7.40 -0.47 1.27
N GLN A 53 -7.45 -0.16 2.57
CA GLN A 53 -7.83 1.17 3.05
C GLN A 53 -6.88 2.25 2.56
N LEU A 54 -5.57 1.99 2.55
CA LEU A 54 -4.59 2.93 1.98
C LEU A 54 -4.88 3.21 0.50
N LEU A 55 -5.07 2.14 -0.28
CA LEU A 55 -5.20 2.29 -1.73
C LEU A 55 -6.52 2.96 -2.12
N ILE A 56 -7.65 2.57 -1.51
CA ILE A 56 -8.99 3.10 -1.83
C ILE A 56 -9.17 4.54 -1.35
N SER A 57 -8.38 5.00 -0.38
CA SER A 57 -8.48 6.38 0.12
C SER A 57 -7.78 7.39 -0.80
N GLN A 58 -7.02 6.95 -1.81
CA GLN A 58 -6.43 7.86 -2.78
C GLN A 58 -7.49 8.38 -3.76
N GLU A 59 -7.39 9.66 -4.12
CA GLU A 59 -8.25 10.26 -5.15
C GLU A 59 -8.13 9.51 -6.49
N GLY A 60 -9.27 9.20 -7.11
CA GLY A 60 -9.33 8.51 -8.40
C GLY A 60 -9.05 6.99 -8.36
N TRP A 61 -8.92 6.39 -7.18
CA TRP A 61 -8.72 4.94 -7.05
C TRP A 61 -10.04 4.19 -6.88
N GLY A 62 -10.42 3.40 -7.88
CA GLY A 62 -11.56 2.49 -7.81
C GLY A 62 -11.20 1.09 -7.32
N GLU A 63 -12.22 0.33 -6.91
CA GLU A 63 -12.11 -1.05 -6.39
C GLU A 63 -11.32 -1.99 -7.33
N ALA A 64 -11.54 -1.91 -8.65
CA ALA A 64 -10.83 -2.75 -9.61
C ALA A 64 -9.31 -2.53 -9.59
N ARG A 65 -8.87 -1.27 -9.50
CA ARG A 65 -7.45 -0.91 -9.41
C ARG A 65 -6.86 -1.37 -8.08
N VAL A 66 -7.59 -1.17 -6.98
CA VAL A 66 -7.19 -1.65 -5.65
C VAL A 66 -7.01 -3.16 -5.64
N HIS A 67 -7.99 -3.90 -6.16
CA HIS A 67 -7.93 -5.36 -6.26
C HIS A 67 -6.75 -5.82 -7.12
N SER A 68 -6.52 -5.18 -8.27
CA SER A 68 -5.38 -5.52 -9.15
C SER A 68 -4.04 -5.37 -8.44
N VAL A 69 -3.84 -4.30 -7.66
CA VAL A 69 -2.59 -4.07 -6.91
C VAL A 69 -2.42 -5.11 -5.80
N LEU A 70 -3.48 -5.39 -5.04
CA LEU A 70 -3.42 -6.38 -3.95
C LEU A 70 -3.19 -7.79 -4.48
N SER A 71 -3.90 -8.19 -5.54
CA SER A 71 -3.72 -9.48 -6.21
C SER A 71 -2.29 -9.65 -6.74
N ARG A 72 -1.74 -8.63 -7.41
CA ARG A 72 -0.35 -8.63 -7.87
C ARG A 72 0.64 -8.73 -6.71
N THR A 73 0.40 -7.98 -5.62
CA THR A 73 1.25 -8.03 -4.41
C THR A 73 1.26 -9.44 -3.81
N SER A 74 0.08 -10.07 -3.68
CA SER A 74 -0.04 -11.44 -3.18
C SER A 74 0.64 -12.44 -4.10
N SER A 75 0.47 -12.32 -5.41
CA SER A 75 1.10 -13.18 -6.41
C SER A 75 2.63 -13.11 -6.37
N LEU A 76 3.22 -11.91 -6.29
CA LEU A 76 4.67 -11.72 -6.18
C LEU A 76 5.29 -12.35 -4.92
N LEU A 77 4.47 -12.59 -3.89
CA LEU A 77 4.90 -13.12 -2.60
C LEU A 77 4.39 -14.54 -2.34
N GLY A 78 3.68 -15.16 -3.28
CA GLY A 78 3.09 -16.49 -3.12
C GLY A 78 2.04 -16.57 -2.00
N LEU A 79 1.26 -15.51 -1.79
CA LEU A 79 0.25 -15.43 -0.73
C LEU A 79 -1.16 -15.69 -1.27
N ASP A 80 -2.07 -16.08 -0.38
CA ASP A 80 -3.49 -16.12 -0.69
C ASP A 80 -4.00 -14.70 -1.06
N PRO A 81 -4.65 -14.51 -2.21
CA PRO A 81 -5.17 -13.21 -2.66
C PRO A 81 -6.23 -12.62 -1.72
N THR A 82 -6.87 -13.42 -0.87
CA THR A 82 -7.84 -12.98 0.13
C THR A 82 -7.20 -12.49 1.45
N SER A 83 -5.88 -12.64 1.58
CA SER A 83 -5.13 -12.23 2.77
C SER A 83 -5.33 -10.75 3.07
N ARG A 84 -5.76 -10.45 4.30
CA ARG A 84 -5.90 -9.08 4.78
C ARG A 84 -4.53 -8.51 5.15
N LEU A 85 -3.90 -7.83 4.20
CA LEU A 85 -2.59 -7.19 4.38
C LEU A 85 -2.71 -5.84 5.10
N THR A 86 -1.80 -5.56 6.03
CA THR A 86 -1.74 -4.32 6.82
C THR A 86 -0.42 -3.58 6.63
N VAL A 87 -0.36 -2.33 7.07
CA VAL A 87 0.89 -1.55 7.11
C VAL A 87 1.92 -2.24 8.01
N ALA A 88 1.52 -2.81 9.16
CA ALA A 88 2.44 -3.56 10.02
C ALA A 88 3.10 -4.73 9.28
N TRP A 89 2.30 -5.47 8.51
CA TRP A 89 2.79 -6.58 7.70
C TRP A 89 3.77 -6.10 6.62
N LEU A 90 3.49 -4.94 6.01
CA LEU A 90 4.28 -4.35 4.94
C LEU A 90 5.68 -3.94 5.39
N ILE A 91 5.78 -3.33 6.58
CA ILE A 91 7.04 -2.79 7.15
C ILE A 91 7.78 -3.76 8.08
N ASP A 92 7.30 -5.00 8.18
CA ASP A 92 7.90 -6.02 9.04
C ASP A 92 9.38 -6.27 8.67
N ALA A 93 10.27 -6.00 9.63
CA ALA A 93 11.71 -6.13 9.46
C ALA A 93 12.15 -7.55 9.06
N ARG A 94 11.40 -8.59 9.47
CA ARG A 94 11.70 -9.99 9.14
C ARG A 94 11.58 -10.28 7.63
N ALA A 95 10.83 -9.43 6.91
CA ALA A 95 10.71 -9.54 5.46
C ALA A 95 11.89 -8.92 4.71
N GLY A 96 12.81 -8.21 5.39
CA GLY A 96 13.98 -7.58 4.76
C GLY A 96 13.60 -6.65 3.60
N GLY A 97 12.46 -5.95 3.70
CA GLY A 97 11.94 -5.06 2.66
C GLY A 97 11.27 -5.73 1.46
N ARG A 98 11.28 -7.07 1.34
CA ARG A 98 10.67 -7.80 0.20
C ARG A 98 9.20 -7.46 -0.01
N ARG A 99 8.42 -7.36 1.08
CA ARG A 99 6.99 -7.02 1.04
C ARG A 99 6.75 -5.60 0.53
N LEU A 100 7.53 -4.65 1.04
CA LEU A 100 7.48 -3.26 0.59
C LEU A 100 7.85 -3.13 -0.90
N ARG A 101 8.90 -3.84 -1.35
CA ARG A 101 9.33 -3.85 -2.75
C ARG A 101 8.26 -4.45 -3.67
N ALA A 102 7.65 -5.58 -3.28
CA ALA A 102 6.58 -6.20 -4.06
C ALA A 102 5.34 -5.29 -4.16
N PHE A 103 4.96 -4.62 -3.06
CA PHE A 103 3.86 -3.66 -3.06
C PHE A 103 4.16 -2.43 -3.93
N ALA A 104 5.40 -1.90 -3.86
CA ALA A 104 5.83 -0.79 -4.71
C ALA A 104 5.79 -1.17 -6.20
N ASP A 105 6.34 -2.34 -6.57
CA ASP A 105 6.26 -2.87 -7.94
C ASP A 105 4.81 -3.05 -8.41
N ALA A 106 3.95 -3.59 -7.54
CA ALA A 106 2.55 -3.80 -7.87
C ALA A 106 1.78 -2.49 -8.13
N ARG A 107 2.18 -1.40 -7.47
CA ARG A 107 1.59 -0.06 -7.63
C ARG A 107 2.10 0.69 -8.86
N SER A 108 3.32 0.39 -9.31
CA SER A 108 3.93 1.04 -10.46
C SER A 108 3.09 0.79 -11.72
N ALA A 109 2.89 1.85 -12.52
CA ALA A 109 2.26 1.72 -13.82
C ALA A 109 3.07 0.75 -14.69
N ARG A 110 2.37 -0.15 -15.39
CA ARG A 110 3.04 -0.97 -16.42
C ARG A 110 3.39 -0.05 -17.58
N VAL A 111 4.70 0.13 -17.79
CA VAL A 111 5.21 0.82 -18.97
C VAL A 111 5.28 -0.21 -20.09
N THR A 112 4.64 0.06 -21.22
CA THR A 112 4.88 -0.71 -22.45
C THR A 112 6.28 -0.36 -22.95
N PRO A 113 7.21 -1.32 -23.06
CA PRO A 113 8.61 -1.00 -23.33
C PRO A 113 8.84 -0.32 -24.69
N TRP A 114 7.97 -0.58 -25.67
CA TRP A 114 7.89 0.13 -26.93
C TRP A 114 6.46 0.16 -27.47
N THR A 115 6.19 1.02 -28.44
CA THR A 115 4.89 1.13 -29.12
C THR A 115 4.53 -0.18 -29.82
N GLY A 116 3.38 -0.75 -29.47
CA GLY A 116 2.88 -2.00 -30.06
C GLY A 116 3.35 -3.29 -29.36
N PHE A 117 4.08 -3.20 -28.25
CA PHE A 117 4.37 -4.37 -27.40
C PHE A 117 3.08 -5.11 -26.97
N PRO A 118 3.03 -6.45 -26.97
CA PRO A 118 4.10 -7.41 -27.33
C PRO A 118 4.09 -7.84 -28.80
N TYR A 119 3.18 -7.30 -29.62
CA TYR A 119 2.89 -7.82 -30.96
C TYR A 119 3.69 -7.16 -32.07
N ALA A 120 4.13 -5.91 -31.88
CA ALA A 120 5.00 -5.22 -32.82
C ALA A 120 6.48 -5.58 -32.59
N PRO A 121 7.29 -5.76 -33.64
CA PRO A 121 8.71 -6.04 -33.51
C PRO A 121 9.43 -4.89 -32.78
N LEU A 122 10.50 -5.23 -32.08
CA LEU A 122 11.35 -4.25 -31.40
C LEU A 122 11.92 -3.25 -32.44
N PRO A 123 11.85 -1.93 -32.20
CA PRO A 123 12.45 -0.95 -33.12
C PRO A 123 13.96 -1.18 -33.23
N ALA A 124 14.53 -1.03 -34.43
CA ALA A 124 15.92 -1.38 -34.77
C ALA A 124 17.04 -0.60 -34.02
N GLY A 125 16.72 0.15 -32.97
CA GLY A 125 17.68 0.80 -32.06
C GLY A 125 17.19 0.96 -30.62
N GLY A 126 16.09 0.30 -30.24
CA GLY A 126 15.34 0.58 -29.01
C GLY A 126 15.51 -0.47 -27.93
N GLY A 127 16.71 -0.65 -27.42
CA GLY A 127 16.96 -1.42 -26.20
C GLY A 127 17.44 -0.50 -25.08
N SER A 128 16.56 0.34 -24.54
CA SER A 128 16.59 0.90 -23.16
C SER A 128 15.70 2.15 -23.09
N ALA A 129 14.69 2.10 -22.24
CA ALA A 129 14.14 3.26 -21.53
C ALA A 129 14.09 2.88 -20.05
#